data_AF-A0A6I2GUZ8-F1
#
_entry.id   AF-A0A6I2GUZ8-F1
#
_cell.length_a   1.000
_cell.length_b   1.000
_cell.length_c   1.000
_cell.angle_alpha   90.00
_cell.angle_beta   90.00
_cell.angle_gamma   90.00
#
_symmetry.space_group_name_H-M   'P 1'
#
loop_
_entity.id
_entity.type
_entity.pdbx_description
1 polymer ?
#
loop_
_entity_poly.entity_id
_entity_poly.type
_entity_poly.pdbx_seq_one_letter_code
_entity_poly.pdbx_strand_id
1 'polypeptide(L)'
;MDATQRRRIVGILIVATVTLVIVTADLAIGGRADPQPLRAAATLLDGSWRFRTGDDPRWASATWDDSGWETVELTAPPGSHDGDVGLPDYVGGWMAHGHPGYHGYAWYRRAVTVPAGSASWDILGPTLVEDGYELYWNGQLLGGSGRLGPHPRLVGTRPLRFALPADAAGTRGVLAIRAYMLPGSGGSADGGGLHTAPFLAPRPVSDALHRAQWQRTIAGYIADAVEPLAMLALIGLALGYGARSSRKGFLVFACIALALTAARRSNNAIVAWTDLQSLTTYGWLASVMWVPTFAAWVLAWNRWCLPPWRSVDVAAVVLAVAGIIGALTPSATWTSVCRLGSLALFVVLAARIVRSGSMRTLALATLVSIMATLFGSELLDPLGVPGIWFPFGIGVARTQYLYVIVIPLLAILIERTLGPKEAPLERPGNARAA
;
A
#
# COMPACT_ATOMS: atom_id res chain seq x y z
N MET A 1 -29.51 21.14 -15.15
CA MET A 1 -28.81 19.90 -15.51
C MET A 1 -29.55 19.29 -16.68
N ASP A 2 -28.90 19.21 -17.83
CA ASP A 2 -29.47 18.60 -19.03
C ASP A 2 -29.53 17.06 -18.90
N ALA A 3 -30.41 16.41 -19.68
CA ALA A 3 -30.56 14.95 -19.74
C ALA A 3 -29.23 14.24 -20.04
N THR A 4 -28.38 14.83 -20.87
CA THR A 4 -27.04 14.29 -21.19
C THR A 4 -26.14 14.26 -19.95
N GLN A 5 -26.11 15.35 -19.18
CA GLN A 5 -25.33 15.46 -17.94
C GLN A 5 -25.87 14.49 -16.88
N ARG A 6 -27.20 14.34 -16.77
CA ARG A 6 -27.82 13.36 -15.87
C ARG A 6 -27.39 11.93 -16.22
N ARG A 7 -27.41 11.55 -17.51
CA ARG A 7 -26.97 10.22 -17.96
C ARG A 7 -25.49 9.95 -17.64
N ARG A 8 -24.60 10.94 -17.81
CA ARG A 8 -23.18 10.80 -17.45
C ARG A 8 -22.97 10.63 -15.95
N ILE A 9 -23.68 11.40 -15.12
CA ILE A 9 -23.63 11.23 -13.65
C ILE A 9 -24.11 9.84 -13.24
N VAL A 10 -25.20 9.35 -13.83
CA VAL A 10 -25.67 7.97 -13.58
C VAL A 10 -24.60 6.95 -13.99
N GLY A 11 -23.95 7.13 -15.14
CA GLY A 11 -22.84 6.29 -15.58
C GLY A 11 -21.67 6.28 -14.60
N ILE A 12 -21.26 7.44 -14.08
CA ILE A 12 -20.22 7.57 -13.05
C ILE A 12 -20.59 6.75 -11.80
N LEU A 13 -21.84 6.88 -11.32
CA LEU A 13 -22.31 6.15 -10.15
C LEU A 13 -22.36 4.63 -10.38
N ILE A 14 -22.80 4.19 -11.57
CA ILE A 14 -22.80 2.77 -11.93
C ILE A 14 -21.37 2.23 -11.93
N VAL A 15 -20.43 2.91 -12.60
CA VAL A 15 -19.03 2.47 -12.64
C VAL A 15 -18.45 2.41 -11.23
N ALA A 16 -18.65 3.44 -10.40
CA ALA A 16 -18.16 3.46 -9.02
C ALA A 16 -18.74 2.30 -8.19
N THR A 17 -20.04 2.01 -8.35
CA THR A 17 -20.72 0.92 -7.63
C THR A 17 -20.21 -0.44 -8.08
N VAL A 18 -20.07 -0.66 -9.39
CA VAL A 18 -19.54 -1.92 -9.93
C VAL A 18 -18.11 -2.15 -9.47
N THR A 19 -17.26 -1.12 -9.52
CA THR A 19 -15.89 -1.20 -9.02
C THR A 19 -15.85 -1.55 -7.53
N LEU A 20 -16.72 -0.93 -6.71
CA LEU A 20 -16.84 -1.25 -5.29
C LEU A 20 -17.25 -2.71 -5.07
N VAL A 21 -18.22 -3.22 -5.85
CA VAL A 21 -18.66 -4.62 -5.78
C VAL A 21 -17.52 -5.58 -6.15
N ILE A 22 -16.76 -5.28 -7.20
CA ILE A 22 -15.61 -6.10 -7.62
C ILE A 22 -14.54 -6.13 -6.54
N VAL A 23 -14.14 -4.97 -6.01
CA VAL A 23 -13.16 -4.89 -4.91
C VAL A 23 -13.67 -5.65 -3.68
N THR A 24 -14.94 -5.46 -3.30
CA THR A 24 -15.53 -6.17 -2.15
C THR A 24 -15.53 -7.69 -2.35
N ALA A 25 -15.83 -8.16 -3.55
CA ALA A 25 -15.79 -9.58 -3.87
C ALA A 25 -14.36 -10.15 -3.81
N ASP A 26 -13.37 -9.40 -4.29
CA ASP A 26 -11.95 -9.78 -4.21
C ASP A 26 -11.47 -9.89 -2.75
N LEU A 27 -11.81 -8.90 -1.92
CA LEU A 27 -11.56 -8.93 -0.47
C LEU A 27 -12.19 -10.16 0.20
N ALA A 28 -13.46 -10.45 -0.11
CA ALA A 28 -14.17 -11.60 0.45
C ALA A 28 -13.61 -12.96 -0.03
N ILE A 29 -13.02 -13.02 -1.23
CA ILE A 29 -12.37 -14.23 -1.75
C ILE A 29 -10.99 -14.41 -1.11
N GLY A 30 -10.15 -13.36 -1.11
CA GLY A 30 -8.80 -13.40 -0.54
C GLY A 30 -8.77 -13.54 0.99
N GLY A 31 -9.81 -13.04 1.66
CA GLY A 31 -9.99 -13.12 3.12
C GLY A 31 -10.40 -14.50 3.64
N ARG A 32 -10.68 -15.47 2.76
CA ARG A 32 -10.96 -16.84 3.19
C ARG A 32 -9.75 -17.42 3.90
N ALA A 33 -10.00 -18.13 5.00
CA ALA A 33 -8.97 -18.91 5.67
C ALA A 33 -8.37 -19.94 4.69
N ASP A 34 -7.10 -20.28 4.88
CA ASP A 34 -6.47 -21.32 4.06
C ASP A 34 -7.27 -22.64 4.21
N PRO A 35 -7.45 -23.42 3.13
CA PRO A 35 -8.23 -24.65 3.21
C PRO A 35 -7.68 -25.61 4.27
N GLN A 36 -8.51 -25.96 5.25
CA GLN A 36 -8.11 -26.83 6.38
C GLN A 36 -7.44 -28.15 5.94
N PRO A 37 -7.91 -28.86 4.88
CA PRO A 37 -7.22 -30.07 4.42
C PRO A 37 -5.80 -29.81 3.92
N LEU A 38 -5.55 -28.64 3.31
CA LEU A 38 -4.22 -28.27 2.83
C LEU A 38 -3.30 -27.91 4.00
N ARG A 39 -3.80 -27.15 4.99
CA ARG A 39 -3.02 -26.86 6.21
C ARG A 39 -2.70 -28.12 6.99
N ALA A 40 -3.63 -29.07 7.09
CA ALA A 40 -3.40 -30.36 7.76
C ALA A 40 -2.40 -31.26 7.00
N ALA A 41 -2.27 -31.10 5.68
CA ALA A 41 -1.31 -31.82 4.85
C ALA A 41 0.06 -31.12 4.74
N ALA A 42 0.22 -29.95 5.38
CA ALA A 42 1.47 -29.22 5.49
C ALA A 42 1.92 -29.20 6.96
N THR A 43 3.22 -29.05 7.17
CA THR A 43 3.78 -28.83 8.51
C THR A 43 4.18 -27.36 8.61
N LEU A 44 3.48 -26.60 9.45
CA LEU A 44 3.94 -25.27 9.84
C LEU A 44 5.24 -25.44 10.65
N LEU A 45 6.29 -24.73 10.26
CA LEU A 45 7.57 -24.76 10.95
C LEU A 45 7.60 -23.67 12.03
N ASP A 46 6.60 -23.67 12.91
CA ASP A 46 6.48 -22.85 14.12
C ASP A 46 7.14 -23.52 15.35
N GLY A 47 7.06 -22.91 16.53
CA GLY A 47 7.77 -23.42 17.69
C GLY A 47 9.14 -22.77 17.87
N SER A 48 10.03 -23.50 18.54
CA SER A 48 11.34 -22.99 18.91
C SER A 48 12.36 -23.02 17.75
N TRP A 49 12.99 -21.88 17.50
CA TRP A 49 14.06 -21.69 16.53
C TRP A 49 15.33 -21.19 17.22
N ARG A 50 16.50 -21.64 16.74
CA ARG A 50 17.78 -21.05 17.15
C ARG A 50 17.96 -19.70 16.49
N PHE A 51 18.35 -18.69 17.26
CA PHE A 51 18.46 -17.32 16.80
C PHE A 51 19.81 -16.70 17.18
N ARG A 52 20.35 -15.88 16.28
CA ARG A 52 21.58 -15.12 16.53
C ARG A 52 21.65 -13.86 15.68
N THR A 53 21.99 -12.74 16.30
CA THR A 53 22.31 -11.49 15.61
C THR A 53 23.70 -11.52 14.97
N GLY A 54 23.90 -10.69 13.94
CA GLY A 54 25.13 -10.63 13.16
C GLY A 54 25.05 -11.44 11.87
N ASP A 55 26.17 -11.50 11.15
CA ASP A 55 26.23 -12.11 9.83
C ASP A 55 27.49 -12.95 9.62
N ASP A 56 27.34 -14.26 9.59
CA ASP A 56 28.40 -15.18 9.19
C ASP A 56 27.80 -16.25 8.26
N PRO A 57 28.16 -16.26 6.96
CA PRO A 57 27.65 -17.23 6.00
C PRO A 57 27.88 -18.70 6.39
N ARG A 58 28.86 -19.00 7.25
CA ARG A 58 29.10 -20.37 7.75
C ARG A 58 27.93 -20.90 8.57
N TRP A 59 27.10 -20.01 9.12
CA TRP A 59 25.90 -20.35 9.86
C TRP A 59 24.79 -20.97 8.99
N ALA A 60 24.94 -21.02 7.66
CA ALA A 60 24.06 -21.80 6.81
C ALA A 60 24.34 -23.32 6.89
N SER A 61 25.54 -23.73 7.27
CA SER A 61 25.99 -25.14 7.20
C SER A 61 25.15 -26.07 8.06
N ALA A 62 24.88 -27.28 7.56
CA ALA A 62 24.21 -28.34 8.32
C ALA A 62 25.01 -28.78 9.56
N THR A 63 26.34 -28.67 9.52
CA THR A 63 27.25 -29.13 10.58
C THR A 63 27.63 -28.05 11.59
N TRP A 64 27.08 -26.83 11.44
CA TRP A 64 27.34 -25.75 12.39
C TRP A 64 26.68 -26.04 13.75
N ASP A 65 27.45 -25.88 14.82
CA ASP A 65 26.94 -26.01 16.19
C ASP A 65 26.23 -24.71 16.63
N ASP A 66 24.90 -24.79 16.73
CA ASP A 66 24.03 -23.71 17.19
C ASP A 66 23.51 -23.92 18.63
N SER A 67 24.10 -24.85 19.40
CA SER A 67 23.67 -25.14 20.78
C SER A 67 23.76 -23.91 21.70
N GLY A 68 24.76 -23.05 21.48
CA GLY A 68 24.95 -21.79 22.20
C GLY A 68 24.15 -20.61 21.65
N TRP A 69 23.30 -20.81 20.65
CA TRP A 69 22.43 -19.76 20.13
C TRP A 69 21.20 -19.57 21.01
N GLU A 70 20.68 -18.35 20.97
CA GLU A 70 19.42 -17.96 21.58
C GLU A 70 18.29 -18.83 21.04
N THR A 71 17.16 -18.89 21.76
CA THR A 71 15.96 -19.54 21.26
C THR A 71 14.84 -18.51 21.18
N VAL A 72 14.21 -18.42 20.02
CA VAL A 72 13.01 -17.60 19.79
C VAL A 72 11.84 -18.51 19.46
N GLU A 73 10.65 -18.11 19.90
CA GLU A 73 9.43 -18.88 19.76
C GLU A 73 8.56 -18.28 18.66
N LEU A 74 8.37 -19.02 17.56
CA LEU A 74 7.60 -18.58 16.40
C LEU A 74 6.19 -19.20 16.36
N THR A 75 5.70 -19.71 17.49
CA THR A 75 4.30 -20.15 17.63
C THR A 75 3.37 -18.95 17.73
N ALA A 76 2.57 -18.75 16.69
CA ALA A 76 1.62 -17.66 16.62
C ALA A 76 0.43 -17.88 17.57
N PRO A 77 -0.01 -16.84 18.33
CA PRO A 77 -1.25 -16.91 19.09
C PRO A 77 -2.45 -17.22 18.16
N PRO A 78 -3.44 -18.02 18.60
CA PRO A 78 -4.62 -18.30 17.79
C PRO A 78 -5.33 -17.02 17.34
N GLY A 79 -5.56 -16.90 16.04
CA GLY A 79 -6.22 -15.74 15.44
C GLY A 79 -5.34 -14.50 15.28
N SER A 80 -4.02 -14.59 15.53
CA SER A 80 -3.11 -13.49 15.24
C SER A 80 -3.01 -13.23 13.75
N HIS A 81 -2.86 -11.95 13.39
CA HIS A 81 -2.59 -11.51 12.03
C HIS A 81 -1.74 -10.24 12.04
N ASP A 82 -1.11 -9.93 10.91
CA ASP A 82 -0.36 -8.68 10.76
C ASP A 82 -1.27 -7.44 10.74
N GLY A 83 -0.68 -6.27 10.96
CA GLY A 83 -1.40 -5.00 11.00
C GLY A 83 -1.74 -4.39 9.64
N ASP A 84 -1.31 -4.98 8.51
CA ASP A 84 -1.48 -4.42 7.18
C ASP A 84 -2.46 -5.24 6.32
N VAL A 85 -2.12 -6.48 5.97
CA VAL A 85 -2.93 -7.28 5.02
C VAL A 85 -3.93 -8.19 5.72
N GLY A 86 -3.65 -8.66 6.93
CA GLY A 86 -4.39 -9.75 7.59
C GLY A 86 -3.77 -11.12 7.32
N LEU A 87 -2.46 -11.18 7.09
CA LEU A 87 -1.67 -12.42 7.02
C LEU A 87 -1.75 -13.14 8.36
N PRO A 88 -2.20 -14.42 8.38
CA PRO A 88 -2.34 -15.18 9.61
C PRO A 88 -0.98 -15.62 10.16
N ASP A 89 -1.02 -16.25 11.34
CA ASP A 89 0.16 -16.85 11.98
C ASP A 89 1.24 -15.82 12.32
N TYR A 90 0.81 -14.61 12.69
CA TYR A 90 1.69 -13.49 13.01
C TYR A 90 2.33 -13.66 14.39
N VAL A 91 3.64 -13.41 14.45
CA VAL A 91 4.44 -13.27 15.66
C VAL A 91 5.21 -11.95 15.67
N GLY A 92 5.56 -11.49 16.87
CA GLY A 92 6.47 -10.36 17.04
C GLY A 92 7.84 -10.68 16.47
N GLY A 93 8.50 -9.67 15.92
CA GLY A 93 9.85 -9.75 15.40
C GLY A 93 10.92 -9.83 16.49
N TRP A 94 12.20 -9.82 16.10
CA TRP A 94 13.30 -9.93 17.07
C TRP A 94 13.33 -8.82 18.11
N MET A 95 12.71 -7.66 17.85
CA MET A 95 12.59 -6.59 18.85
C MET A 95 11.70 -7.00 20.03
N ALA A 96 10.60 -7.70 19.75
CA ALA A 96 9.73 -8.30 20.77
C ALA A 96 10.43 -9.45 21.52
N HIS A 97 11.47 -10.03 20.92
CA HIS A 97 12.28 -11.10 21.48
C HIS A 97 13.61 -10.63 22.09
N GLY A 98 13.67 -9.39 22.58
CA GLY A 98 14.79 -8.90 23.40
C GLY A 98 15.89 -8.15 22.66
N HIS A 99 15.69 -7.81 21.39
CA HIS A 99 16.65 -7.04 20.57
C HIS A 99 16.09 -5.67 20.14
N PRO A 100 15.63 -4.81 21.08
CA PRO A 100 15.00 -3.53 20.73
C PRO A 100 15.98 -2.60 20.01
N GLY A 101 15.54 -2.01 18.89
CA GLY A 101 16.35 -1.10 18.08
C GLY A 101 17.47 -1.77 17.28
N TYR A 102 17.51 -3.11 17.24
CA TYR A 102 18.47 -3.83 16.42
C TYR A 102 18.08 -3.79 14.93
N HIS A 103 19.03 -3.37 14.08
CA HIS A 103 18.95 -3.41 12.63
C HIS A 103 20.15 -4.16 12.06
N GLY A 104 20.03 -4.61 10.82
CA GLY A 104 21.07 -5.38 10.14
C GLY A 104 20.71 -6.86 10.03
N TYR A 105 21.73 -7.71 10.16
CA TYR A 105 21.62 -9.14 9.89
C TYR A 105 21.27 -9.95 11.13
N ALA A 106 20.41 -10.95 10.96
CA ALA A 106 20.26 -12.01 11.95
C ALA A 106 19.96 -13.34 11.26
N TRP A 107 20.19 -14.43 12.00
CA TRP A 107 20.03 -15.78 11.50
C TRP A 107 19.10 -16.59 12.38
N TYR A 108 18.29 -17.42 11.73
CA TYR A 108 17.39 -18.39 12.34
C TYR A 108 17.78 -19.77 11.84
N ARG A 109 17.82 -20.78 12.72
CA ARG A 109 18.14 -22.16 12.37
C ARG A 109 17.17 -23.14 13.03
N ARG A 110 16.80 -24.17 12.28
CA ARG A 110 15.98 -25.27 12.79
C ARG A 110 16.29 -26.59 12.09
N ALA A 111 16.33 -27.67 12.88
CA ALA A 111 16.33 -29.02 12.35
C ALA A 111 14.92 -29.41 11.88
N VAL A 112 14.81 -29.86 10.63
CA VAL A 112 13.55 -30.23 9.98
C VAL A 112 13.65 -31.67 9.51
N THR A 113 12.64 -32.48 9.84
CA THR A 113 12.50 -33.84 9.33
C THR A 113 11.49 -33.84 8.19
N VAL A 114 11.93 -34.28 7.01
CA VAL A 114 11.06 -34.40 5.84
C VAL A 114 10.47 -35.81 5.83
N PRO A 115 9.13 -35.95 5.75
CA PRO A 115 8.51 -37.27 5.72
C PRO A 115 9.01 -38.12 4.54
N ALA A 116 9.19 -39.41 4.80
CA ALA A 116 9.59 -40.37 3.78
C ALA A 116 8.47 -40.59 2.74
N GLY A 117 8.84 -40.94 1.52
CA GLY A 117 7.91 -41.24 0.43
C GLY A 117 8.46 -40.81 -0.92
N SER A 118 7.65 -40.99 -1.97
CA SER A 118 7.99 -40.60 -3.34
C SER A 118 7.63 -39.16 -3.68
N ALA A 119 7.04 -38.41 -2.74
CA ALA A 119 6.64 -37.03 -2.95
C ALA A 119 7.87 -36.12 -3.04
N SER A 120 7.85 -35.18 -3.97
CA SER A 120 8.73 -34.02 -3.90
C SER A 120 8.19 -33.01 -2.89
N TRP A 121 9.09 -32.37 -2.16
CA TRP A 121 8.76 -31.44 -1.08
C TRP A 121 9.25 -30.03 -1.42
N ASP A 122 8.49 -29.05 -0.93
CA ASP A 122 8.86 -27.64 -0.99
C ASP A 122 8.79 -27.02 0.41
N ILE A 123 9.52 -25.92 0.58
CA ILE A 123 9.31 -24.95 1.63
C ILE A 123 8.51 -23.79 1.05
N LEU A 124 7.32 -23.51 1.59
CA LEU A 124 6.73 -22.18 1.43
C LEU A 124 7.43 -21.26 2.40
N GLY A 125 8.09 -20.23 1.87
CA GLY A 125 8.80 -19.25 2.68
C GLY A 125 7.88 -18.50 3.63
N PRO A 126 8.44 -17.83 4.64
CA PRO A 126 7.68 -16.90 5.46
C PRO A 126 6.99 -15.86 4.57
N THR A 127 5.69 -15.66 4.78
CA THR A 127 4.90 -14.69 4.01
C THR A 127 5.14 -13.26 4.47
N LEU A 128 5.72 -13.09 5.67
CA LEU A 128 6.11 -11.80 6.22
C LEU A 128 7.45 -11.89 6.97
N VAL A 129 8.37 -11.06 6.50
CA VAL A 129 9.68 -10.73 7.08
C VAL A 129 9.86 -9.23 6.84
N GLU A 130 10.30 -8.48 7.85
CA GLU A 130 10.30 -7.00 7.83
C GLU A 130 10.84 -6.39 6.52
N ASP A 131 12.04 -6.80 6.06
CA ASP A 131 12.60 -6.25 4.82
C ASP A 131 13.10 -7.31 3.81
N GLY A 132 13.88 -8.31 4.23
CA GLY A 132 14.29 -9.37 3.31
C GLY A 132 14.98 -10.55 3.98
N TYR A 133 15.05 -11.66 3.24
CA TYR A 133 15.65 -12.90 3.73
C TYR A 133 16.22 -13.77 2.61
N GLU A 134 17.16 -14.64 2.98
CA GLU A 134 17.65 -15.78 2.21
C GLU A 134 17.40 -17.08 3.00
N LEU A 135 16.95 -18.13 2.31
CA LEU A 135 16.59 -19.43 2.86
C LEU A 135 17.57 -20.50 2.37
N TYR A 136 18.11 -21.30 3.29
CA TYR A 136 19.11 -22.31 3.02
C TYR A 136 18.68 -23.69 3.54
N TRP A 137 18.96 -24.73 2.75
CA TRP A 137 18.82 -26.12 3.17
C TRP A 137 20.19 -26.78 3.20
N ASN A 138 20.61 -27.24 4.39
CA ASN A 138 21.91 -27.87 4.61
C ASN A 138 23.10 -27.06 4.05
N GLY A 139 23.03 -25.72 4.13
CA GLY A 139 24.06 -24.82 3.60
C GLY A 139 23.89 -24.42 2.14
N GLN A 140 23.01 -25.07 1.37
CA GLN A 140 22.69 -24.65 0.00
C GLN A 140 21.61 -23.58 0.00
N LEU A 141 21.87 -22.44 -0.67
CA LEU A 141 20.88 -21.39 -0.87
C LEU A 141 19.76 -21.89 -1.78
N LEU A 142 18.52 -21.83 -1.30
CA LEU A 142 17.33 -22.15 -2.07
C LEU A 142 16.73 -20.92 -2.77
N GLY A 143 16.87 -19.74 -2.15
CA GLY A 143 16.35 -18.47 -2.66
C GLY A 143 15.96 -17.53 -1.52
N GLY A 144 15.18 -16.50 -1.80
CA GLY A 144 14.80 -15.52 -0.79
C GLY A 144 13.99 -14.34 -1.33
N SER A 145 13.58 -13.44 -0.43
CA SER A 145 12.99 -12.15 -0.77
C SER A 145 14.06 -11.06 -0.76
N GLY A 146 14.32 -10.48 -1.93
CA GLY A 146 15.42 -9.55 -2.14
C GLY A 146 16.76 -10.24 -2.40
N ARG A 147 17.83 -9.45 -2.40
CA ARG A 147 19.21 -9.92 -2.54
C ARG A 147 20.02 -9.38 -1.37
N LEU A 148 20.53 -10.26 -0.53
CA LEU A 148 21.36 -9.89 0.62
C LEU A 148 22.84 -9.85 0.20
N GLY A 149 23.71 -9.44 1.14
CA GLY A 149 25.14 -9.26 0.94
C GLY A 149 25.62 -7.86 1.32
N PRO A 150 26.85 -7.45 0.94
CA PRO A 150 27.40 -6.16 1.37
C PRO A 150 26.57 -4.94 0.92
N HIS A 151 25.85 -5.07 -0.20
CA HIS A 151 24.96 -4.03 -0.74
C HIS A 151 23.57 -4.62 -0.99
N PRO A 152 22.75 -4.78 0.07
CA PRO A 152 21.48 -5.48 -0.03
C PRO A 152 20.49 -4.68 -0.89
N ARG A 153 19.74 -5.38 -1.75
CA ARG A 153 18.60 -4.84 -2.48
C ARG A 153 17.34 -5.56 -1.99
N LEU A 154 16.57 -4.86 -1.17
CA LEU A 154 15.37 -5.41 -0.54
C LEU A 154 14.12 -4.97 -1.28
N VAL A 155 13.13 -5.85 -1.30
CA VAL A 155 11.83 -5.71 -1.95
C VAL A 155 10.76 -6.20 -0.97
N GLY A 156 9.48 -5.89 -1.20
CA GLY A 156 8.41 -6.35 -0.32
C GLY A 156 8.41 -7.87 -0.20
N THR A 157 8.40 -8.37 1.05
CA THR A 157 8.21 -9.80 1.30
C THR A 157 6.84 -10.23 0.82
N ARG A 158 6.81 -11.37 0.13
CA ARG A 158 5.62 -11.93 -0.51
C ARG A 158 5.67 -13.45 -0.47
N PRO A 159 4.55 -14.15 -0.76
CA PRO A 159 4.56 -15.60 -0.81
C PRO A 159 5.60 -16.10 -1.81
N LEU A 160 6.53 -16.92 -1.35
CA LEU A 160 7.58 -17.55 -2.15
C LEU A 160 7.61 -19.06 -1.86
N ARG A 161 8.08 -19.83 -2.83
CA ARG A 161 8.16 -21.29 -2.73
C ARG A 161 9.52 -21.75 -3.20
N PHE A 162 10.10 -22.68 -2.45
CA PHE A 162 11.44 -23.18 -2.65
C PHE A 162 11.43 -24.70 -2.70
N ALA A 163 11.83 -25.28 -3.83
CA ALA A 163 11.92 -26.72 -3.97
C ALA A 163 13.06 -27.27 -3.10
N LEU A 164 12.81 -28.31 -2.32
CA LEU A 164 13.87 -29.05 -1.67
C LEU A 164 14.60 -29.95 -2.67
N PRO A 165 15.88 -30.31 -2.40
CA PRO A 165 16.59 -31.33 -3.15
C PRO A 165 15.82 -32.66 -3.23
N ALA A 166 15.99 -33.41 -4.32
CA ALA A 166 15.22 -34.63 -4.58
C ALA A 166 15.47 -35.73 -3.55
N ASP A 167 16.62 -35.72 -2.90
CA ASP A 167 17.04 -36.63 -1.83
C ASP A 167 16.61 -36.17 -0.43
N ALA A 168 15.87 -35.06 -0.30
CA ALA A 168 15.42 -34.56 1.00
C ALA A 168 14.38 -35.49 1.67
N ALA A 169 13.57 -36.22 0.91
CA ALA A 169 12.51 -37.07 1.45
C ALA A 169 13.07 -38.16 2.39
N GLY A 170 12.49 -38.28 3.59
CA GLY A 170 12.95 -39.23 4.61
C GLY A 170 14.23 -38.83 5.34
N THR A 171 14.77 -37.64 5.07
CA THR A 171 15.98 -37.14 5.73
C THR A 171 15.66 -36.11 6.81
N ARG A 172 16.62 -35.92 7.72
CA ARG A 172 16.65 -34.80 8.65
C ARG A 172 17.70 -33.81 8.18
N GLY A 173 17.31 -32.57 7.98
CA GLY A 173 18.20 -31.49 7.54
C GLY A 173 18.11 -30.26 8.44
N VAL A 174 18.90 -29.25 8.12
CA VAL A 174 18.86 -27.92 8.76
C VAL A 174 18.33 -26.91 7.77
N LEU A 175 17.26 -26.23 8.18
CA LEU A 175 16.76 -25.03 7.53
C LEU A 175 17.38 -23.83 8.23
N ALA A 176 18.07 -22.97 7.48
CA ALA A 176 18.62 -21.72 7.98
C ALA A 176 18.02 -20.53 7.21
N ILE A 177 17.72 -19.45 7.92
CA ILE A 177 17.14 -18.24 7.35
C ILE A 177 18.02 -17.06 7.77
N ARG A 178 18.63 -16.40 6.80
CA ARG A 178 19.39 -15.17 6.98
C ARG A 178 18.45 -14.02 6.68
N ALA A 179 18.11 -13.22 7.68
CA ALA A 179 17.27 -12.05 7.53
C ALA A 179 18.11 -10.77 7.58
N TYR A 180 17.66 -9.73 6.88
CA TYR A 180 18.26 -8.41 6.95
C TYR A 180 17.17 -7.35 7.08
N MET A 181 17.39 -6.39 7.99
CA MET A 181 16.53 -5.25 8.23
C MET A 181 17.30 -3.95 7.96
N LEU A 182 16.69 -3.03 7.21
CA LEU A 182 17.25 -1.72 6.91
C LEU A 182 17.42 -0.89 8.20
N PRO A 183 18.45 -0.03 8.27
CA PRO A 183 18.49 1.00 9.30
C PRO A 183 17.27 1.92 9.19
N GLY A 184 16.57 2.14 10.30
CA GLY A 184 15.40 3.02 10.37
C GLY A 184 14.08 2.42 9.87
N SER A 185 14.02 1.14 9.50
CA SER A 185 12.75 0.39 9.46
C SER A 185 12.29 0.05 10.89
N GLY A 186 11.02 -0.32 11.10
CA GLY A 186 10.54 -0.82 12.39
C GLY A 186 10.56 0.15 13.58
N GLY A 187 9.81 1.26 13.49
CA GLY A 187 9.47 2.07 14.67
C GLY A 187 8.51 1.38 15.67
N SER A 188 8.30 0.07 15.53
CA SER A 188 7.40 -0.75 16.36
C SER A 188 8.22 -1.61 17.32
N ALA A 189 7.69 -1.83 18.53
CA ALA A 189 8.27 -2.77 19.49
C ALA A 189 8.29 -4.22 18.96
N ASP A 190 7.46 -4.52 17.96
CA ASP A 190 7.37 -5.83 17.32
C ASP A 190 8.25 -5.96 16.08
N GLY A 191 9.07 -4.97 15.72
CA GLY A 191 9.78 -4.96 14.43
C GLY A 191 10.87 -6.02 14.26
N GLY A 192 11.20 -6.27 12.99
CA GLY A 192 12.42 -6.95 12.56
C GLY A 192 12.35 -8.47 12.48
N GLY A 193 13.03 -9.05 11.49
CA GLY A 193 13.11 -10.51 11.34
C GLY A 193 11.82 -11.16 10.85
N LEU A 194 11.58 -12.41 11.25
CA LEU A 194 10.44 -13.20 10.80
C LEU A 194 9.19 -12.85 11.61
N HIS A 195 8.08 -12.63 10.91
CA HIS A 195 6.76 -12.48 11.52
C HIS A 195 5.84 -13.67 11.26
N THR A 196 6.25 -14.59 10.40
CA THR A 196 5.51 -15.81 10.07
C THR A 196 6.50 -16.95 9.91
N ALA A 197 6.11 -18.15 10.34
CA ALA A 197 6.92 -19.34 10.12
C ALA A 197 6.71 -19.92 8.70
N PRO A 198 7.74 -20.52 8.09
CA PRO A 198 7.59 -21.21 6.80
C PRO A 198 6.79 -22.52 6.95
N PHE A 199 6.30 -23.06 5.84
CA PHE A 199 5.65 -24.38 5.79
C PHE A 199 6.50 -25.37 5.03
N LEU A 200 6.59 -26.60 5.51
CA LEU A 200 7.04 -27.77 4.76
C LEU A 200 5.81 -28.49 4.18
N ALA A 201 5.75 -28.68 2.86
CA ALA A 201 4.61 -29.32 2.23
C ALA A 201 4.99 -30.15 0.98
N PRO A 202 4.25 -31.23 0.67
CA PRO A 202 4.35 -31.89 -0.63
C PRO A 202 3.98 -30.92 -1.76
N ARG A 203 4.60 -31.05 -2.94
CA ARG A 203 4.41 -30.12 -4.07
C ARG A 203 2.95 -29.77 -4.42
N PRO A 204 2.01 -30.73 -4.53
CA PRO A 204 0.62 -30.39 -4.85
C PRO A 204 -0.06 -29.53 -3.78
N VAL A 205 0.29 -29.75 -2.51
CA VAL A 205 -0.22 -28.98 -1.37
C VAL A 205 0.42 -27.59 -1.34
N SER A 206 1.74 -27.51 -1.57
CA SER A 206 2.45 -26.23 -1.63
C SER A 206 1.95 -25.36 -2.78
N ASP A 207 1.67 -25.94 -3.96
CA ASP A 207 1.07 -25.22 -5.09
C ASP A 207 -0.27 -24.58 -4.73
N ALA A 208 -1.11 -25.32 -4.00
CA ALA A 208 -2.45 -24.85 -3.63
C ALA A 208 -2.40 -23.79 -2.52
N LEU A 209 -1.57 -24.00 -1.48
CA LEU A 209 -1.36 -23.01 -0.42
C LEU A 209 -0.72 -21.73 -0.95
N HIS A 210 0.25 -21.85 -1.85
CA HIS A 210 0.91 -20.70 -2.46
C HIS A 210 -0.07 -19.83 -3.26
N ARG A 211 -1.01 -20.44 -3.99
CA ARG A 211 -2.09 -19.70 -4.66
C ARG A 211 -3.01 -18.99 -3.67
N ALA A 212 -3.38 -19.63 -2.56
CA ALA A 212 -4.21 -19.03 -1.52
C ALA A 212 -3.50 -17.84 -0.84
N GLN A 213 -2.21 -17.98 -0.53
CA GLN A 213 -1.38 -16.91 0.03
C GLN A 213 -1.29 -15.72 -0.94
N TRP A 214 -1.08 -15.97 -2.23
CA TRP A 214 -1.08 -14.90 -3.25
C TRP A 214 -2.44 -14.23 -3.40
N GLN A 215 -3.54 -14.97 -3.38
CA GLN A 215 -4.89 -14.39 -3.42
C GLN A 215 -5.12 -13.43 -2.24
N ARG A 216 -4.62 -13.78 -1.05
CA ARG A 216 -4.68 -12.90 0.13
C ARG A 216 -3.87 -11.63 -0.05
N THR A 217 -2.62 -11.73 -0.53
CA THR A 217 -1.76 -10.55 -0.79
C THR A 217 -2.32 -9.68 -1.92
N ILE A 218 -2.95 -10.27 -2.94
CA ILE A 218 -3.64 -9.50 -3.99
C ILE A 218 -4.82 -8.74 -3.40
N ALA A 219 -5.66 -9.40 -2.60
CA ALA A 219 -6.78 -8.76 -1.94
C ALA A 219 -6.35 -7.60 -1.02
N GLY A 220 -5.27 -7.76 -0.25
CA GLY A 220 -4.76 -6.70 0.63
C GLY A 220 -4.40 -5.38 -0.05
N TYR A 221 -4.00 -5.43 -1.33
CA TYR A 221 -3.59 -4.23 -2.08
C TYR A 221 -4.43 -3.97 -3.34
N ILE A 222 -5.57 -4.65 -3.51
CA ILE A 222 -6.39 -4.48 -4.72
C ILE A 222 -6.90 -3.05 -4.87
N ALA A 223 -7.30 -2.41 -3.76
CA ALA A 223 -7.73 -1.02 -3.74
C ALA A 223 -6.59 -0.07 -4.16
N ASP A 224 -5.36 -0.36 -3.75
CA ASP A 224 -4.14 0.39 -4.12
C ASP A 224 -3.82 0.34 -5.61
N ALA A 225 -4.35 -0.64 -6.35
CA ALA A 225 -4.26 -0.72 -7.81
C ALA A 225 -5.47 -0.08 -8.51
N VAL A 226 -6.68 -0.28 -7.98
CA VAL A 226 -7.93 0.21 -8.57
C VAL A 226 -8.09 1.72 -8.43
N GLU A 227 -7.73 2.30 -7.29
CA GLU A 227 -7.86 3.74 -7.03
C GLU A 227 -7.02 4.59 -7.99
N PRO A 228 -5.72 4.33 -8.22
CA PRO A 228 -4.94 5.04 -9.23
C PRO A 228 -5.58 5.00 -10.62
N LEU A 229 -6.11 3.84 -11.04
CA LEU A 229 -6.77 3.71 -12.34
C LEU A 229 -8.01 4.61 -12.43
N ALA A 230 -8.80 4.67 -11.35
CA ALA A 230 -9.94 5.58 -11.27
C ALA A 230 -9.51 7.06 -11.28
N MET A 231 -8.43 7.42 -10.58
CA MET A 231 -7.87 8.78 -10.62
C MET A 231 -7.37 9.16 -12.01
N LEU A 232 -6.70 8.25 -12.73
CA LEU A 232 -6.29 8.42 -14.12
C LEU A 232 -7.49 8.56 -15.06
N ALA A 233 -8.57 7.82 -14.82
CA ALA A 233 -9.81 7.98 -15.57
C ALA A 233 -10.45 9.38 -15.35
N LEU A 234 -10.38 9.92 -14.11
CA LEU A 234 -10.80 11.30 -13.84
C LEU A 234 -9.92 12.34 -14.54
N ILE A 235 -8.61 12.11 -14.61
CA ILE A 235 -7.71 12.96 -15.41
C ILE A 235 -8.11 12.89 -16.89
N GLY A 236 -8.39 11.69 -17.43
CA GLY A 236 -8.89 11.51 -18.79
C GLY A 236 -10.19 12.27 -19.05
N LEU A 237 -11.13 12.24 -18.11
CA LEU A 237 -12.37 13.03 -18.15
C LEU A 237 -12.07 14.54 -18.18
N ALA A 238 -11.21 15.00 -17.29
CA ALA A 238 -10.84 16.41 -17.18
C ALA A 238 -10.09 16.92 -18.42
N LEU A 239 -9.23 16.11 -19.04
CA LEU A 239 -8.52 16.48 -20.28
C LEU A 239 -9.43 16.43 -21.50
N GLY A 240 -10.25 15.38 -21.64
CA GLY A 240 -11.14 15.20 -22.79
C GLY A 240 -12.27 16.23 -22.85
N TYR A 241 -12.73 16.73 -21.70
CA TYR A 241 -13.83 17.69 -21.63
C TYR A 241 -13.45 19.05 -21.05
N GLY A 242 -12.19 19.24 -20.62
CA GLY A 242 -11.73 20.43 -19.92
C GLY A 242 -11.86 21.73 -20.71
N ALA A 243 -11.81 21.65 -22.05
CA ALA A 243 -12.05 22.80 -22.92
C ALA A 243 -13.43 23.45 -22.68
N ARG A 244 -14.43 22.63 -22.30
CA ARG A 244 -15.83 23.04 -22.01
C ARG A 244 -16.05 23.40 -20.55
N SER A 245 -15.06 23.25 -19.68
CA SER A 245 -15.22 23.52 -18.26
C SER A 245 -15.19 25.02 -18.00
N SER A 246 -16.12 25.47 -17.16
CA SER A 246 -16.10 26.82 -16.57
C SER A 246 -14.98 27.00 -15.54
N ARG A 247 -14.29 25.93 -15.15
CA ARG A 247 -13.29 25.88 -14.06
C ARG A 247 -11.94 25.32 -14.51
N LYS A 248 -11.42 25.78 -15.65
CA LYS A 248 -10.15 25.30 -16.24
C LYS A 248 -8.97 25.34 -15.27
N GLY A 249 -8.79 26.45 -14.54
CA GLY A 249 -7.70 26.59 -13.57
C GLY A 249 -7.74 25.58 -12.43
N PHE A 250 -8.95 25.20 -11.96
CA PHE A 250 -9.11 24.13 -10.98
C PHE A 250 -8.71 22.77 -11.56
N LEU A 251 -9.17 22.46 -12.79
CA LEU A 251 -8.90 21.17 -13.43
C LEU A 251 -7.41 20.91 -13.63
N VAL A 252 -6.62 21.93 -14.01
CA VAL A 252 -5.17 21.77 -14.20
C VAL A 252 -4.49 21.26 -12.91
N PHE A 253 -4.70 21.95 -11.80
CA PHE A 253 -4.08 21.56 -10.53
C PHE A 253 -4.71 20.32 -9.92
N ALA A 254 -6.01 20.08 -10.11
CA ALA A 254 -6.66 18.84 -9.71
C ALA A 254 -6.09 17.63 -10.46
N CYS A 255 -5.81 17.74 -11.77
CA CYS A 255 -5.14 16.68 -12.52
C CYS A 255 -3.73 16.39 -12.00
N ILE A 256 -2.96 17.42 -11.67
CA ILE A 256 -1.62 17.26 -11.08
C ILE A 256 -1.73 16.54 -9.72
N ALA A 257 -2.65 16.99 -8.86
CA ALA A 257 -2.86 16.39 -7.56
C ALA A 257 -3.31 14.92 -7.66
N LEU A 258 -4.23 14.61 -8.58
CA LEU A 258 -4.67 13.25 -8.88
C LEU A 258 -3.53 12.38 -9.40
N ALA A 259 -2.68 12.89 -10.29
CA ALA A 259 -1.56 12.13 -10.85
C ALA A 259 -0.53 11.79 -9.77
N LEU A 260 -0.19 12.76 -8.90
CA LEU A 260 0.71 12.54 -7.77
C LEU A 260 0.12 11.55 -6.76
N THR A 261 -1.18 11.66 -6.47
CA THR A 261 -1.88 10.74 -5.58
C THR A 261 -1.92 9.32 -6.17
N ALA A 262 -2.26 9.18 -7.45
CA ALA A 262 -2.25 7.91 -8.17
C ALA A 262 -0.87 7.26 -8.13
N ALA A 263 0.18 8.02 -8.45
CA ALA A 263 1.56 7.52 -8.38
C ALA A 263 1.94 7.05 -6.97
N ARG A 264 1.57 7.81 -5.92
CA ARG A 264 1.88 7.41 -4.54
C ARG A 264 1.12 6.14 -4.13
N ARG A 265 -0.15 6.00 -4.51
CA ARG A 265 -0.99 4.85 -4.18
C ARG A 265 -0.52 3.59 -4.93
N SER A 266 -0.19 3.70 -6.22
CA SER A 266 0.33 2.58 -7.02
C SER A 266 1.58 1.95 -6.42
N ASN A 267 2.43 2.74 -5.74
CA ASN A 267 3.67 2.22 -5.14
C ASN A 267 3.42 1.08 -4.14
N ASN A 268 2.30 1.09 -3.40
CA ASN A 268 1.98 0.04 -2.45
C ASN A 268 1.77 -1.31 -3.15
N ALA A 269 0.91 -1.34 -4.17
CA ALA A 269 0.66 -2.53 -4.98
C ALA A 269 1.92 -2.99 -5.74
N ILE A 270 2.71 -2.05 -6.29
CA ILE A 270 3.96 -2.37 -7.00
C ILE A 270 4.94 -3.07 -6.08
N VAL A 271 5.15 -2.56 -4.86
CA VAL A 271 6.10 -3.14 -3.89
C VAL A 271 5.60 -4.46 -3.32
N ALA A 272 4.30 -4.58 -3.06
CA ALA A 272 3.73 -5.80 -2.51
C ALA A 272 3.68 -6.97 -3.51
N TRP A 273 3.46 -6.68 -4.80
CA TRP A 273 3.24 -7.72 -5.80
C TRP A 273 4.46 -7.99 -6.69
N THR A 274 5.44 -7.09 -6.74
CA THR A 274 6.53 -7.15 -7.72
C THR A 274 7.91 -6.81 -7.12
N ASP A 275 8.98 -7.20 -7.82
CA ASP A 275 10.36 -6.80 -7.48
C ASP A 275 10.81 -5.51 -8.19
N LEU A 276 9.89 -4.78 -8.84
CA LEU A 276 10.22 -3.62 -9.68
C LEU A 276 10.77 -2.45 -8.87
N GLN A 277 10.41 -2.36 -7.59
CA GLN A 277 10.77 -1.26 -6.71
C GLN A 277 11.38 -1.77 -5.41
N SER A 278 12.51 -1.19 -5.00
CA SER A 278 13.12 -1.52 -3.71
C SER A 278 12.42 -0.80 -2.55
N LEU A 279 12.53 -1.38 -1.35
CA LEU A 279 11.98 -0.79 -0.13
C LEU A 279 12.58 0.59 0.17
N THR A 280 13.87 0.80 -0.12
CA THR A 280 14.52 2.11 0.03
C THR A 280 13.89 3.16 -0.89
N THR A 281 13.66 2.84 -2.16
CA THR A 281 13.00 3.75 -3.11
C THR A 281 11.54 4.00 -2.70
N TYR A 282 10.85 2.97 -2.23
CA TYR A 282 9.50 3.08 -1.69
C TYR A 282 9.41 4.04 -0.50
N GLY A 283 10.28 3.87 0.50
CA GLY A 283 10.36 4.72 1.69
C GLY A 283 10.74 6.17 1.34
N TRP A 284 11.69 6.36 0.41
CA TRP A 284 12.05 7.69 -0.07
C TRP A 284 10.89 8.39 -0.79
N LEU A 285 10.21 7.70 -1.71
CA LEU A 285 9.03 8.27 -2.37
C LEU A 285 7.91 8.57 -1.36
N ALA A 286 7.74 7.73 -0.33
CA ALA A 286 6.79 7.98 0.75
C ALA A 286 7.07 9.28 1.50
N SER A 287 8.34 9.56 1.81
CA SER A 287 8.72 10.72 2.61
C SER A 287 8.60 12.04 1.85
N VAL A 288 8.70 12.05 0.51
CA VAL A 288 8.69 13.29 -0.29
C VAL A 288 7.40 13.56 -1.05
N MET A 289 6.67 12.54 -1.53
CA MET A 289 5.56 12.72 -2.50
C MET A 289 4.31 13.42 -1.93
N TRP A 290 4.11 13.39 -0.62
CA TRP A 290 2.95 14.03 0.00
C TRP A 290 2.99 15.57 -0.13
N VAL A 291 4.18 16.17 -0.13
CA VAL A 291 4.38 17.61 -0.19
C VAL A 291 3.84 18.25 -1.49
N PRO A 292 4.27 17.82 -2.69
CA PRO A 292 3.73 18.37 -3.94
C PRO A 292 2.24 18.05 -4.10
N THR A 293 1.76 16.94 -3.53
CA THR A 293 0.33 16.57 -3.55
C THR A 293 -0.51 17.59 -2.77
N PHE A 294 -0.05 17.99 -1.58
CA PHE A 294 -0.74 19.00 -0.76
C PHE A 294 -0.77 20.35 -1.47
N ALA A 295 0.38 20.79 -1.99
CA ALA A 295 0.48 22.06 -2.72
C ALA A 295 -0.45 22.08 -3.93
N ALA A 296 -0.47 21.01 -4.74
CA ALA A 296 -1.34 20.90 -5.90
C ALA A 296 -2.83 20.99 -5.51
N TRP A 297 -3.26 20.33 -4.43
CA TRP A 297 -4.63 20.44 -3.95
C TRP A 297 -4.99 21.83 -3.43
N VAL A 298 -4.10 22.49 -2.67
CA VAL A 298 -4.31 23.87 -2.20
C VAL A 298 -4.47 24.82 -3.40
N LEU A 299 -3.59 24.70 -4.40
CA LEU A 299 -3.66 25.51 -5.62
C LEU A 299 -4.96 25.23 -6.40
N ALA A 300 -5.38 23.97 -6.53
CA ALA A 300 -6.64 23.61 -7.17
C ALA A 300 -7.82 24.31 -6.48
N TRP A 301 -7.97 24.15 -5.18
CA TRP A 301 -9.07 24.74 -4.42
C TRP A 301 -9.02 26.26 -4.33
N ASN A 302 -7.83 26.88 -4.41
CA ASN A 302 -7.72 28.33 -4.58
C ASN A 302 -8.28 28.78 -5.94
N ARG A 303 -8.07 28.03 -7.03
CA ARG A 303 -8.69 28.30 -8.35
C ARG A 303 -10.18 28.01 -8.39
N TRP A 304 -10.71 27.23 -7.46
CA TRP A 304 -12.15 27.08 -7.26
C TRP A 304 -12.78 28.36 -6.69
N CYS A 305 -12.09 29.04 -5.77
CA CYS A 305 -12.58 30.25 -5.11
C CYS A 305 -12.18 31.52 -5.89
N LEU A 306 -13.11 32.16 -6.60
CA LEU A 306 -12.81 33.34 -7.42
C LEU A 306 -13.05 34.66 -6.67
N PRO A 307 -12.18 35.67 -6.85
CA PRO A 307 -10.86 35.58 -7.48
C PRO A 307 -9.86 34.76 -6.61
N PRO A 308 -8.89 34.06 -7.22
CA PRO A 308 -7.87 33.32 -6.46
C PRO A 308 -6.99 34.29 -5.68
N TRP A 309 -6.60 33.90 -4.46
CA TRP A 309 -5.76 34.75 -3.60
C TRP A 309 -4.29 34.44 -3.83
N ARG A 310 -3.50 35.46 -4.21
CA ARG A 310 -2.04 35.32 -4.41
C ARG A 310 -1.31 34.91 -3.13
N SER A 311 -1.78 35.38 -1.97
CA SER A 311 -1.22 35.00 -0.66
C SER A 311 -1.34 33.50 -0.38
N VAL A 312 -2.43 32.85 -0.83
CA VAL A 312 -2.61 31.39 -0.69
C VAL A 312 -1.64 30.64 -1.59
N ASP A 313 -1.42 31.11 -2.82
CA ASP A 313 -0.45 30.50 -3.74
C ASP A 313 0.97 30.58 -3.16
N VAL A 314 1.38 31.76 -2.66
CA VAL A 314 2.70 31.95 -2.02
C VAL A 314 2.84 31.08 -0.77
N ALA A 315 1.83 31.05 0.09
CA ALA A 315 1.85 30.22 1.29
C ALA A 315 1.95 28.72 0.96
N ALA A 316 1.24 28.25 -0.06
CA ALA A 316 1.33 26.86 -0.52
C ALA A 316 2.76 26.49 -0.95
N VAL A 317 3.44 27.38 -1.69
CA VAL A 317 4.83 27.17 -2.12
C VAL A 317 5.80 27.20 -0.94
N VAL A 318 5.67 28.18 -0.03
CA VAL A 318 6.52 28.27 1.17
C VAL A 318 6.38 27.05 2.05
N LEU A 319 5.15 26.58 2.28
CA LEU A 319 4.88 25.36 3.04
C LEU A 319 5.43 24.12 2.31
N ALA A 320 5.36 24.07 0.99
CA ALA A 320 5.97 22.98 0.22
C ALA A 320 7.49 22.96 0.38
N VAL A 321 8.17 24.11 0.34
CA VAL A 321 9.61 24.20 0.60
C VAL A 321 9.93 23.71 2.02
N ALA A 322 9.18 24.16 3.03
CA ALA A 322 9.31 23.67 4.40
C ALA A 322 9.13 22.15 4.51
N GLY A 323 8.15 21.59 3.80
CA GLY A 323 7.90 20.14 3.76
C GLY A 323 9.03 19.36 3.12
N ILE A 324 9.61 19.86 2.02
CA ILE A 324 10.78 19.26 1.37
C ILE A 324 11.99 19.28 2.31
N ILE A 325 12.25 20.41 2.99
CA ILE A 325 13.31 20.49 4.00
C ILE A 325 13.07 19.45 5.09
N GLY A 326 11.83 19.35 5.61
CA GLY A 326 11.45 18.34 6.60
C GLY A 326 11.73 16.91 6.14
N ALA A 327 11.36 16.58 4.90
CA ALA A 327 11.58 15.26 4.31
C ALA A 327 13.05 14.92 4.06
N LEU A 328 13.87 15.91 3.67
CA LEU A 328 15.29 15.73 3.38
C LEU A 328 16.20 15.77 4.61
N THR A 329 15.76 16.41 5.71
CA THR A 329 16.52 16.53 6.97
C THR A 329 15.97 15.66 8.11
N PRO A 330 15.15 14.64 7.79
CA PRO A 330 14.24 13.96 8.71
C PRO A 330 13.70 14.78 9.91
N SER A 331 13.34 16.04 9.69
CA SER A 331 12.94 16.95 10.77
C SER A 331 11.44 16.91 11.03
N ALA A 332 11.06 16.38 12.20
CA ALA A 332 9.67 16.34 12.65
C ALA A 332 9.04 17.74 12.76
N THR A 333 9.82 18.75 13.15
CA THR A 333 9.37 20.15 13.26
C THR A 333 8.95 20.72 11.91
N TRP A 334 9.82 20.64 10.90
CA TRP A 334 9.52 21.16 9.56
C TRP A 334 8.38 20.40 8.88
N THR A 335 8.32 19.09 9.10
CA THR A 335 7.18 18.25 8.66
C THR A 335 5.87 18.74 9.29
N SER A 336 5.85 18.98 10.60
CA SER A 336 4.67 19.47 11.32
C SER A 336 4.24 20.86 10.87
N VAL A 337 5.19 21.78 10.67
CA VAL A 337 4.92 23.13 10.14
C VAL A 337 4.23 23.06 8.78
N CYS A 338 4.76 22.25 7.86
CA CYS A 338 4.16 22.07 6.54
C CYS A 338 2.75 21.47 6.62
N ARG A 339 2.57 20.40 7.42
CA ARG A 339 1.27 19.70 7.55
C ARG A 339 0.20 20.60 8.17
N LEU A 340 0.47 21.18 9.34
CA LEU A 340 -0.48 22.03 10.06
C LEU A 340 -0.76 23.34 9.31
N GLY A 341 0.27 23.94 8.70
CA GLY A 341 0.10 25.13 7.86
C GLY A 341 -0.76 24.84 6.63
N SER A 342 -0.56 23.69 5.98
CA SER A 342 -1.39 23.27 4.83
C SER A 342 -2.83 23.03 5.27
N LEU A 343 -3.05 22.35 6.39
CA LEU A 343 -4.37 22.13 6.96
C LEU A 343 -5.10 23.46 7.24
N ALA A 344 -4.40 24.45 7.79
CA ALA A 344 -4.96 25.79 7.99
C ALA A 344 -5.38 26.46 6.67
N LEU A 345 -4.59 26.33 5.59
CA LEU A 345 -4.99 26.82 4.27
C LEU A 345 -6.24 26.11 3.74
N PHE A 346 -6.36 24.79 3.95
CA PHE A 346 -7.56 24.06 3.58
C PHE A 346 -8.80 24.54 4.35
N VAL A 347 -8.67 24.82 5.65
CA VAL A 347 -9.76 25.41 6.46
C VAL A 347 -10.18 26.79 5.93
N VAL A 348 -9.21 27.64 5.58
CA VAL A 348 -9.50 28.95 4.96
C VAL A 348 -10.25 28.77 3.63
N LEU A 349 -9.81 27.84 2.79
CA LEU A 349 -10.47 27.55 1.52
C LEU A 349 -11.89 26.99 1.72
N ALA A 350 -12.11 26.12 2.71
CA ALA A 350 -13.44 25.63 3.07
C ALA A 350 -14.37 26.78 3.48
N ALA A 351 -13.89 27.70 4.33
CA ALA A 351 -14.65 28.88 4.74
C ALA A 351 -14.99 29.79 3.54
N ARG A 352 -14.07 29.93 2.57
CA ARG A 352 -14.34 30.66 1.32
C ARG A 352 -15.43 29.99 0.47
N ILE A 353 -15.40 28.66 0.36
CA ILE A 353 -16.45 27.89 -0.35
C ILE A 353 -17.82 28.08 0.32
N VAL A 354 -17.90 28.05 1.65
CA VAL A 354 -19.15 28.27 2.39
C VAL A 354 -19.72 29.66 2.13
N ARG A 355 -18.87 30.69 2.14
CA ARG A 355 -19.29 32.09 1.99
C ARG A 355 -19.72 32.44 0.56
N SER A 356 -18.93 32.06 -0.44
CA SER A 356 -19.10 32.56 -1.82
C SER A 356 -18.87 31.51 -2.91
N GLY A 357 -18.68 30.24 -2.55
CA GLY A 357 -18.46 29.17 -3.52
C GLY A 357 -19.65 28.90 -4.43
N SER A 358 -19.39 28.48 -5.67
CA SER A 358 -20.39 27.81 -6.50
C SER A 358 -20.53 26.36 -6.07
N MET A 359 -21.73 25.78 -6.18
CA MET A 359 -22.00 24.38 -5.81
C MET A 359 -21.53 24.05 -4.39
N ARG A 360 -21.78 24.98 -3.45
CA ARG A 360 -21.20 25.01 -2.09
C ARG A 360 -21.21 23.66 -1.40
N THR A 361 -22.36 22.98 -1.37
CA THR A 361 -22.51 21.69 -0.70
C THR A 361 -21.62 20.61 -1.31
N LEU A 362 -21.66 20.46 -2.64
CA LEU A 362 -20.86 19.43 -3.34
C LEU A 362 -19.36 19.74 -3.25
N ALA A 363 -18.98 21.00 -3.45
CA ALA A 363 -17.60 21.45 -3.35
C ALA A 363 -17.04 21.25 -1.93
N LEU A 364 -17.80 21.63 -0.91
CA LEU A 364 -17.40 21.47 0.49
C LEU A 364 -17.31 19.98 0.88
N ALA A 365 -18.29 19.16 0.50
CA ALA A 365 -18.24 17.72 0.76
C ALA A 365 -17.02 17.07 0.10
N THR A 366 -16.70 17.46 -1.14
CA THR A 366 -15.51 16.96 -1.86
C THR A 366 -14.22 17.42 -1.16
N LEU A 367 -14.12 18.71 -0.81
CA LEU A 367 -12.96 19.27 -0.11
C LEU A 367 -12.72 18.59 1.24
N VAL A 368 -13.76 18.48 2.07
CA VAL A 368 -13.67 17.87 3.40
C VAL A 368 -13.27 16.39 3.29
N SER A 369 -13.80 15.66 2.31
CA SER A 369 -13.41 14.27 2.07
C SER A 369 -11.93 14.15 1.66
N ILE A 370 -11.42 15.08 0.84
CA ILE A 370 -9.99 15.17 0.50
C ILE A 370 -9.15 15.55 1.73
N MET A 371 -9.63 16.48 2.58
CA MET A 371 -8.93 16.81 3.81
C MET A 371 -8.82 15.59 4.73
N ALA A 372 -9.88 14.79 4.83
CA ALA A 372 -9.88 13.55 5.60
C ALA A 372 -8.88 12.52 5.06
N THR A 373 -8.64 12.45 3.74
CA THR A 373 -7.61 11.56 3.17
C THR A 373 -6.20 12.05 3.43
N LEU A 374 -5.95 13.36 3.34
CA LEU A 374 -4.61 13.96 3.46
C LEU A 374 -4.16 14.15 4.91
N PHE A 375 -5.09 14.44 5.82
CA PHE A 375 -4.84 14.82 7.21
C PHE A 375 -5.51 13.87 8.19
N GLY A 376 -5.57 12.57 7.87
CA GLY A 376 -6.15 11.56 8.75
C GLY A 376 -5.53 11.56 10.15
N SER A 377 -4.21 11.77 10.24
CA SER A 377 -3.50 11.85 11.53
C SER A 377 -3.95 13.02 12.40
N GLU A 378 -4.24 14.18 11.79
CA GLU A 378 -4.64 15.37 12.53
C GLU A 378 -6.15 15.41 12.80
N LEU A 379 -6.96 14.84 11.91
CA LEU A 379 -8.42 14.98 11.93
C LEU A 379 -9.16 13.76 12.48
N LEU A 380 -8.61 12.56 12.30
CA LEU A 380 -9.33 11.30 12.53
C LEU A 380 -8.70 10.47 13.66
N ASP A 381 -7.37 10.50 13.83
CA ASP A 381 -6.71 9.82 14.95
C ASP A 381 -7.15 10.37 16.31
N PRO A 382 -7.31 11.71 16.53
CA PRO A 382 -7.82 12.23 17.81
C PRO A 382 -9.27 11.83 18.10
N LEU A 383 -10.01 11.39 17.09
CA LEU A 383 -11.38 10.88 17.21
C LEU A 383 -11.41 9.37 17.47
N GLY A 384 -10.25 8.71 17.57
CA GLY A 384 -10.14 7.28 17.75
C GLY A 384 -10.55 6.45 16.53
N VAL A 385 -10.58 7.06 15.33
CA VAL A 385 -10.92 6.35 14.10
C VAL A 385 -9.72 5.48 13.67
N PRO A 386 -9.87 4.14 13.63
CA PRO A 386 -8.77 3.25 13.26
C PRO A 386 -8.14 3.59 11.90
N GLY A 387 -6.83 3.34 11.76
CA GLY A 387 -6.13 3.50 10.50
C GLY A 387 -6.47 2.41 9.48
N ILE A 388 -6.72 1.18 9.95
CA ILE A 388 -7.02 -0.02 9.16
C ILE A 388 -8.11 -0.81 9.87
N TRP A 389 -9.04 -1.37 9.09
CA TRP A 389 -10.04 -2.36 9.54
C TRP A 389 -9.83 -3.67 8.78
N PHE A 390 -10.33 -4.79 9.31
CA PHE A 390 -10.16 -6.10 8.69
C PHE A 390 -11.49 -6.71 8.20
N PRO A 391 -12.25 -6.06 7.28
CA PRO A 391 -13.43 -6.71 6.71
C PRO A 391 -13.03 -8.01 6.01
N PHE A 392 -13.76 -9.08 6.27
CA PHE A 392 -13.45 -10.42 5.74
C PHE A 392 -12.07 -10.96 6.14
N GLY A 393 -11.40 -10.38 7.15
CA GLY A 393 -10.04 -10.75 7.52
C GLY A 393 -8.95 -10.14 6.62
N ILE A 394 -9.28 -9.19 5.74
CA ILE A 394 -8.32 -8.44 4.93
C ILE A 394 -8.24 -6.99 5.42
N GLY A 395 -7.03 -6.49 5.62
CA GLY A 395 -6.81 -5.11 6.00
C GLY A 395 -7.23 -4.13 4.91
N VAL A 396 -8.05 -3.16 5.30
CA VAL A 396 -8.54 -2.06 4.47
C VAL A 396 -8.30 -0.76 5.22
N ALA A 397 -7.44 0.07 4.64
CA ALA A 397 -7.04 1.36 5.21
C ALA A 397 -8.17 2.39 5.14
N ARG A 398 -8.18 3.30 6.11
CA ARG A 398 -9.05 4.48 6.18
C ARG A 398 -9.04 5.32 4.92
N THR A 399 -7.88 5.49 4.31
CA THR A 399 -7.74 6.22 3.05
C THR A 399 -8.48 5.53 1.91
N GLN A 400 -8.52 4.19 1.86
CA GLN A 400 -9.23 3.44 0.83
C GLN A 400 -10.75 3.66 0.93
N TYR A 401 -11.32 3.57 2.14
CA TYR A 401 -12.73 3.90 2.38
C TYR A 401 -13.07 5.34 1.96
N LEU A 402 -12.19 6.29 2.27
CA LEU A 402 -12.38 7.68 1.89
C LEU A 402 -12.29 7.89 0.37
N TYR A 403 -11.43 7.16 -0.35
CA TYR A 403 -11.35 7.25 -1.81
C TYR A 403 -12.58 6.72 -2.53
N VAL A 404 -13.28 5.73 -1.96
CA VAL A 404 -14.62 5.29 -2.44
C VAL A 404 -15.62 6.46 -2.46
N ILE A 405 -15.44 7.46 -1.58
CA ILE A 405 -16.28 8.66 -1.52
C ILE A 405 -15.71 9.80 -2.36
N VAL A 406 -14.40 10.09 -2.24
CA VAL A 406 -13.73 11.21 -2.91
C VAL A 406 -13.80 11.08 -4.42
N ILE A 407 -13.55 9.90 -4.98
CA ILE A 407 -13.47 9.69 -6.43
C ILE A 407 -14.82 10.00 -7.11
N PRO A 408 -15.96 9.43 -6.67
CA PRO A 408 -17.27 9.78 -7.23
C PRO A 408 -17.67 11.24 -7.00
N LEU A 409 -17.40 11.80 -5.81
CA LEU A 409 -17.72 13.21 -5.53
C LEU A 409 -16.97 14.14 -6.48
N LEU A 410 -15.67 13.91 -6.67
CA LEU A 410 -14.84 14.69 -7.57
C LEU A 410 -15.27 14.50 -9.03
N ALA A 411 -15.61 13.29 -9.45
CA ALA A 411 -16.14 13.00 -10.78
C ALA A 411 -17.41 13.82 -11.08
N ILE A 412 -18.37 13.81 -10.14
CA ILE A 412 -19.61 14.58 -10.24
C ILE A 412 -19.31 16.08 -10.22
N LEU A 413 -18.37 16.53 -9.40
CA LEU A 413 -17.95 17.93 -9.33
C LEU A 413 -17.38 18.39 -10.68
N ILE A 414 -16.48 17.62 -11.29
CA ILE A 414 -15.90 17.90 -12.62
C ILE A 414 -17.01 17.93 -13.67
N GLU A 415 -17.87 16.91 -13.71
CA GLU A 415 -18.99 16.81 -14.65
C GLU A 415 -19.96 18.01 -14.54
N ARG A 416 -20.19 18.53 -13.32
CA ARG A 416 -21.01 19.73 -13.11
C ARG A 416 -20.36 21.04 -13.55
N THR A 417 -19.05 21.07 -13.78
CA THR A 417 -18.38 22.25 -14.35
C THR A 417 -18.42 22.31 -15.87
N LEU A 418 -18.78 21.21 -16.55
CA LEU A 418 -18.81 21.13 -18.01
C LEU A 418 -20.05 21.85 -18.58
N GLY A 419 -19.81 22.73 -19.57
CA GLY A 419 -20.87 23.38 -20.33
C GLY A 419 -21.56 22.43 -21.33
N PRO A 420 -22.73 22.85 -21.87
CA PRO A 420 -23.41 22.11 -22.95
C PRO A 420 -22.51 21.99 -24.18
N LYS A 421 -22.73 20.95 -25.00
CA LYS A 421 -22.09 20.82 -26.31
C LYS A 421 -22.70 21.90 -27.21
N GLU A 422 -21.92 22.87 -27.68
CA GLU A 422 -22.40 23.80 -28.70
C GLU A 422 -22.90 23.01 -29.91
N ALA A 423 -24.10 23.35 -30.39
CA ALA A 423 -24.61 22.81 -31.64
C ALA A 423 -23.67 23.23 -32.78
N PRO A 424 -23.42 22.38 -33.80
CA PRO A 424 -22.71 22.83 -34.99
C PRO A 424 -23.42 24.07 -35.54
N LEU A 425 -22.68 25.16 -35.71
CA LEU A 425 -23.18 26.36 -36.39
C LEU A 425 -23.79 25.93 -37.73
N GLU A 426 -25.13 25.98 -37.84
CA GLU A 426 -25.78 25.93 -39.14
C GLU A 426 -25.17 27.04 -39.98
N ARG A 427 -24.49 26.65 -41.06
CA ARG A 427 -23.99 27.60 -42.06
C ARG A 427 -25.19 28.41 -42.53
N PRO A 428 -25.14 29.76 -42.54
CA PRO A 428 -26.23 30.55 -43.07
C PRO A 428 -26.46 30.12 -44.51
N GLY A 429 -27.68 29.61 -44.77
CA GLY A 429 -28.10 29.20 -46.09
C GLY A 429 -27.90 30.35 -47.08
N ASN A 430 -27.31 30.02 -48.23
CA ASN A 430 -27.24 30.91 -49.39
C ASN A 430 -28.66 31.30 -49.82
N ALA A 431 -29.17 32.42 -49.29
CA ALA A 431 -30.27 33.14 -49.87
C ALA A 431 -29.70 34.19 -50.82
N ARG A 432 -29.51 33.84 -52.09
CA ARG A 432 -29.46 34.80 -53.22
C ARG A 432 -30.04 34.19 -54.50
N ALA A 433 -31.22 34.71 -54.82
CA ALA A 433 -31.74 35.10 -56.14
C ALA A 433 -31.83 34.05 -57.26
N ALA A 434 -33.08 33.65 -57.56
CA ALA A 434 -33.66 33.73 -58.90
C ALA A 434 -35.07 34.32 -58.76
#